data_AF-A0A955JFW0-F1
#
_entry.id   AF-A0A955JFW0-F1
#
_cell.length_a   1.000
_cell.length_b   1.000
_cell.length_c   1.000
_cell.angle_alpha   90.00
_cell.angle_beta   90.00
_cell.angle_gamma   90.00
#
_symmetry.space_group_name_H-M   'P 1'
#
loop_
_entity.id
_entity.type
_entity.pdbx_description
1 polymer ?
#
loop_
_entity_poly.entity_id
_entity_poly.type
_entity_poly.pdbx_seq_one_letter_code
_entity_poly.pdbx_strand_id
1 'polypeptide(L)'
;TGNFVGNPTTQLPVICKDAGDVAIVDLDGDGDNDLIVCDGGTVSPGVTRFDNIAGGLFLVGTNAIDDAYTIATGDYNGDGFLDWAIGGTTNGTDETRILWGSASGSWTVFNSTVIGGLPEAAAHWLRARDMDGDGDLDLLYAGASQNGVLINDGSGNFSLSPIATTSSPGLPNPRLDAVDFDQDGDLDVVHLVRPGPQSYCVVEVNNGNTQFTKSWYLPLRGSPSTPASGGYCLVADLDGDGDDDIAAGGYPSTILVNDN
;
A
#
# COMPACT_ATOMS: atom_id res chain seq x y z
N THR A 1 -13.20 -24.63 -10.00
CA THR A 1 -12.75 -25.19 -8.71
C THR A 1 -11.24 -25.25 -8.71
N GLY A 2 -10.58 -24.26 -8.12
CA GLY A 2 -9.14 -24.32 -7.89
C GLY A 2 -8.88 -25.15 -6.64
N ASN A 3 -8.05 -26.18 -6.74
CA ASN A 3 -7.49 -26.82 -5.56
C ASN A 3 -6.09 -26.23 -5.35
N PHE A 4 -5.76 -25.82 -4.13
CA PHE A 4 -4.38 -25.49 -3.79
C PHE A 4 -3.54 -26.76 -3.91
N VAL A 5 -2.71 -26.84 -4.96
CA VAL A 5 -1.74 -27.91 -5.16
C VAL A 5 -0.36 -27.35 -4.87
N GLY A 6 0.21 -27.74 -3.74
CA GLY A 6 1.52 -27.29 -3.28
C GLY A 6 1.83 -27.88 -1.91
N ASN A 7 3.13 -28.08 -1.60
CA ASN A 7 3.53 -28.48 -0.26
C ASN A 7 3.61 -27.22 0.63
N PRO A 8 2.90 -27.14 1.76
CA PRO A 8 2.98 -25.98 2.65
C PRO A 8 4.38 -25.75 3.26
N THR A 9 5.33 -26.68 3.07
CA THR A 9 6.74 -26.50 3.47
C THR A 9 7.64 -25.97 2.35
N THR A 10 7.11 -25.67 1.16
CA THR A 10 7.88 -25.02 0.08
C THR A 10 8.05 -23.56 0.48
N GLN A 11 9.12 -23.25 1.20
CA GLN A 11 9.52 -21.86 1.43
C GLN A 11 10.02 -21.28 0.11
N LEU A 12 9.69 -20.01 -0.12
CA LEU A 12 10.44 -19.22 -1.11
C LEU A 12 11.93 -19.33 -0.76
N PRO A 13 12.85 -19.28 -1.74
CA PRO A 13 14.28 -19.39 -1.48
C PRO A 13 14.87 -18.22 -0.68
N VAL A 14 14.01 -17.31 -0.18
CA VAL A 14 14.35 -16.19 0.69
C VAL A 14 13.85 -16.50 2.11
N ILE A 15 14.73 -16.39 3.09
CA ILE A 15 14.37 -16.50 4.51
C ILE A 15 13.90 -15.12 4.95
N CYS A 16 12.61 -14.83 4.79
CA CYS A 16 12.03 -13.60 5.31
C CYS A 16 12.17 -13.55 6.82
N LYS A 17 12.88 -12.55 7.34
CA LYS A 17 13.16 -12.46 8.79
C LYS A 17 12.09 -11.65 9.51
N ASP A 18 11.62 -10.59 8.87
CA ASP A 18 10.46 -9.81 9.28
C ASP A 18 9.52 -9.67 8.07
N ALA A 19 8.22 -9.87 8.30
CA ALA A 19 7.23 -9.83 7.23
C ALA A 19 7.03 -8.39 6.73
N GLY A 20 7.55 -8.07 5.55
CA GLY A 20 7.22 -6.87 4.79
C GLY A 20 5.94 -7.06 3.96
N ASP A 21 6.03 -6.75 2.67
CA ASP A 21 4.92 -6.80 1.71
C ASP A 21 5.30 -7.60 0.45
N VAL A 22 4.32 -7.93 -0.39
CA VAL A 22 4.54 -8.61 -1.68
C VAL A 22 3.74 -7.96 -2.79
N ALA A 23 4.28 -7.97 -4.01
CA ALA A 23 3.55 -7.55 -5.21
C ALA A 23 3.53 -8.68 -6.24
N ILE A 24 2.41 -8.80 -6.94
CA ILE A 24 2.22 -9.76 -8.04
C ILE A 24 1.78 -8.98 -9.26
N VAL A 25 2.63 -8.93 -10.28
CA VAL A 25 2.42 -8.16 -11.51
C VAL A 25 3.36 -8.68 -12.59
N ASP A 26 2.99 -8.55 -13.86
CA ASP A 26 3.86 -8.82 -15.01
C ASP A 26 4.99 -7.77 -15.08
N LEU A 27 6.21 -8.12 -14.66
CA LEU A 27 7.32 -7.17 -14.50
C LEU A 27 8.19 -7.01 -15.75
N ASP A 28 8.19 -8.00 -16.65
CA ASP A 28 8.96 -7.93 -17.90
C ASP A 28 8.08 -7.84 -19.16
N GLY A 29 6.75 -7.82 -19.00
CA GLY A 29 5.78 -7.65 -20.07
C GLY A 29 5.60 -8.90 -20.92
N ASP A 30 5.95 -10.08 -20.40
CA ASP A 30 5.82 -11.34 -21.13
C ASP A 30 4.39 -11.95 -21.08
N GLY A 31 3.50 -11.32 -20.29
CA GLY A 31 2.10 -11.67 -20.16
C GLY A 31 1.81 -12.63 -19.01
N ASP A 32 2.80 -12.97 -18.19
CA ASP A 32 2.60 -13.72 -16.96
C ASP A 32 2.95 -12.91 -15.71
N ASN A 33 2.36 -13.28 -14.56
CA ASN A 33 2.56 -12.52 -13.34
C ASN A 33 3.81 -13.01 -12.60
N ASP A 34 4.68 -12.06 -12.29
CA ASP A 34 5.88 -12.23 -11.47
C ASP A 34 5.59 -11.96 -9.99
N LEU A 35 6.60 -12.18 -9.14
CA LEU A 35 6.52 -11.93 -7.70
C LEU A 35 7.66 -11.03 -7.23
N ILE A 36 7.30 -9.97 -6.50
CA ILE A 36 8.23 -9.17 -5.69
C ILE A 36 7.97 -9.45 -4.22
N VAL A 37 9.04 -9.64 -3.46
CA VAL A 37 9.00 -9.82 -2.01
C VAL A 37 9.82 -8.72 -1.35
N CYS A 38 9.18 -7.94 -0.50
CA CYS A 38 9.83 -7.08 0.48
C CYS A 38 10.10 -7.88 1.74
N ASP A 39 11.35 -7.90 2.16
CA ASP A 39 11.84 -8.59 3.35
C ASP A 39 12.40 -7.56 4.32
N GLY A 40 11.95 -7.62 5.56
CA GLY A 40 12.49 -6.81 6.64
C GLY A 40 13.59 -7.55 7.38
N GLY A 41 14.66 -6.84 7.74
CA GLY A 41 15.70 -7.35 8.63
C GLY A 41 17.14 -6.98 8.28
N THR A 42 18.04 -7.23 9.23
CA THR A 42 19.48 -6.87 9.19
C THR A 42 20.34 -7.58 8.14
N VAL A 43 19.75 -8.31 7.20
CA VAL A 43 20.47 -9.01 6.12
C VAL A 43 19.95 -8.52 4.78
N SER A 44 20.75 -7.67 4.13
CA SER A 44 20.54 -7.32 2.72
C SER A 44 20.45 -8.60 1.90
N PRO A 45 19.48 -8.69 0.98
CA PRO A 45 18.71 -7.58 0.40
C PRO A 45 17.24 -7.52 0.84
N GLY A 46 16.72 -6.31 1.06
CA GLY A 46 15.35 -6.07 1.51
C GLY A 46 14.27 -6.20 0.43
N VAL A 47 14.63 -6.31 -0.86
CA VAL A 47 13.65 -6.59 -1.94
C VAL A 47 14.19 -7.64 -2.91
N THR A 48 13.38 -8.65 -3.20
CA THR A 48 13.71 -9.76 -4.09
C THR A 48 12.67 -9.94 -5.20
N ARG A 49 13.11 -10.13 -6.44
CA ARG A 49 12.27 -10.41 -7.61
C ARG A 49 12.36 -11.87 -8.04
N PHE A 50 11.21 -12.44 -8.37
CA PHE A 50 11.05 -13.74 -9.00
C PHE A 50 10.27 -13.61 -10.28
N ASP A 51 10.82 -14.12 -11.38
CA ASP A 51 10.08 -14.21 -12.63
C ASP A 51 9.33 -15.52 -12.69
N ASN A 52 8.09 -15.46 -13.14
CA ASN A 52 7.36 -16.64 -13.48
C ASN A 52 7.77 -17.06 -14.90
N ILE A 53 8.31 -18.28 -15.02
CA ILE A 53 8.70 -18.84 -16.31
C ILE A 53 8.07 -20.21 -16.40
N ALA A 54 7.08 -20.34 -17.29
CA ALA A 54 6.33 -21.58 -17.52
C ALA A 54 5.68 -22.16 -16.23
N GLY A 55 5.21 -21.29 -15.34
CA GLY A 55 4.53 -21.66 -14.09
C GLY A 55 5.48 -21.96 -12.92
N GLY A 56 6.78 -21.67 -13.05
CA GLY A 56 7.76 -21.77 -11.97
C GLY A 56 8.36 -20.40 -11.66
N LEU A 57 8.59 -20.11 -10.37
CA LEU A 57 9.24 -18.88 -9.92
C LEU A 57 10.76 -19.02 -9.91
N PHE A 58 11.47 -18.13 -10.62
CA PHE A 58 12.92 -18.11 -10.76
C PHE A 58 13.49 -16.80 -10.19
N LEU A 59 14.46 -16.91 -9.29
CA LEU A 59 15.13 -15.74 -8.69
C LEU A 59 15.90 -14.97 -9.77
N VAL A 60 15.52 -13.71 -10.00
CA VAL A 60 16.21 -12.81 -10.92
C VAL A 60 17.36 -12.09 -10.21
N GLY A 61 17.05 -11.53 -9.05
CA GLY A 61 17.97 -10.67 -8.33
C GLY A 61 17.31 -9.92 -7.21
N THR A 62 18.10 -9.04 -6.61
CA THR A 62 17.76 -8.35 -5.39
C THR A 62 18.24 -6.90 -5.44
N ASN A 63 17.54 -6.02 -4.74
CA ASN A 63 17.86 -4.60 -4.69
C ASN A 63 18.51 -4.22 -3.35
N ALA A 64 19.39 -3.21 -3.39
CA ALA A 64 20.17 -2.69 -2.27
C ALA A 64 19.37 -1.76 -1.33
N ILE A 65 18.08 -2.02 -1.13
CA ILE A 65 17.35 -1.48 0.01
C ILE A 65 17.65 -2.42 1.19
N ASP A 66 18.03 -1.87 2.33
CA ASP A 66 18.49 -2.67 3.47
C ASP A 66 17.31 -3.34 4.17
N ASP A 67 16.19 -2.62 4.28
CA ASP A 67 14.95 -3.08 4.93
C ASP A 67 13.77 -2.49 4.16
N ALA A 68 12.88 -3.31 3.61
CA ALA A 68 11.72 -2.82 2.86
C ALA A 68 10.42 -3.21 3.55
N TYR A 69 9.61 -2.21 3.89
CA TYR A 69 8.36 -2.39 4.62
C TYR A 69 7.17 -2.61 3.68
N THR A 70 7.19 -1.96 2.53
CA THR A 70 6.05 -1.90 1.60
C THR A 70 6.51 -1.67 0.17
N ILE A 71 5.70 -2.08 -0.80
CA ILE A 71 5.91 -1.84 -2.21
C ILE A 71 4.59 -1.53 -2.92
N ALA A 72 4.61 -0.56 -3.82
CA ALA A 72 3.54 -0.31 -4.79
C ALA A 72 4.13 -0.17 -6.19
N THR A 73 3.61 -0.98 -7.12
CA THR A 73 4.05 -1.01 -8.52
C THR A 73 3.12 -0.21 -9.41
N GLY A 74 3.65 0.56 -10.35
CA GLY A 74 2.89 1.36 -11.31
C GLY A 74 3.84 2.13 -12.23
N ASP A 75 3.40 2.56 -13.41
CA ASP A 75 4.18 3.49 -14.25
C ASP A 75 3.96 4.91 -13.69
N TYR A 76 4.97 5.46 -13.00
CA TYR A 76 4.86 6.77 -12.36
C TYR A 76 5.48 7.90 -13.21
N ASN A 77 6.13 7.59 -14.33
CA ASN A 77 6.76 8.60 -15.18
C ASN A 77 6.26 8.60 -16.64
N GLY A 78 5.27 7.75 -16.95
CA GLY A 78 4.63 7.66 -18.25
C GLY A 78 5.52 7.06 -19.35
N ASP A 79 6.60 6.37 -18.99
CA ASP A 79 7.54 5.79 -19.96
C ASP A 79 7.10 4.41 -20.50
N GLY A 80 6.01 3.88 -19.97
CA GLY A 80 5.41 2.60 -20.35
C GLY A 80 6.06 1.39 -19.68
N PHE A 81 6.98 1.60 -18.75
CA PHE A 81 7.54 0.55 -17.90
C PHE A 81 6.98 0.70 -16.49
N LEU A 82 6.73 -0.42 -15.82
CA LEU A 82 6.40 -0.35 -14.41
C LEU A 82 7.56 0.30 -13.66
N ASP A 83 7.25 0.98 -12.56
CA ASP A 83 8.17 1.51 -11.56
C ASP A 83 7.81 0.93 -10.18
N TRP A 84 8.74 0.97 -9.21
CA TRP A 84 8.48 0.50 -7.84
C TRP A 84 8.62 1.62 -6.82
N ALA A 85 7.52 1.95 -6.15
CA ALA A 85 7.53 2.77 -4.96
C ALA A 85 7.77 1.90 -3.74
N ILE A 86 8.83 2.16 -2.98
CA ILE A 86 9.23 1.35 -1.82
C ILE A 86 9.46 2.26 -0.62
N GLY A 87 8.81 1.92 0.48
CA GLY A 87 9.08 2.50 1.80
C GLY A 87 9.98 1.56 2.60
N GLY A 88 11.07 2.09 3.17
CA GLY A 88 12.06 1.26 3.84
C GLY A 88 13.25 2.05 4.36
N THR A 89 14.39 1.37 4.48
CA THR A 89 15.67 1.92 4.91
C THR A 89 16.73 1.64 3.85
N THR A 90 17.52 2.64 3.47
CA THR A 90 18.71 2.47 2.61
C THR A 90 19.94 3.06 3.30
N ASN A 91 21.01 2.28 3.38
CA ASN A 91 22.23 2.63 4.12
C ASN A 91 21.94 3.11 5.56
N GLY A 92 20.98 2.47 6.23
CA GLY A 92 20.54 2.82 7.58
C GLY A 92 19.73 4.12 7.70
N THR A 93 19.29 4.72 6.59
CA THR A 93 18.41 5.90 6.60
C THR A 93 17.02 5.51 6.11
N ASP A 94 15.99 5.77 6.92
CA ASP A 94 14.59 5.59 6.53
C ASP A 94 14.26 6.55 5.37
N GLU A 95 13.67 6.04 4.30
CA GLU A 95 13.23 6.83 3.16
C GLU A 95 12.21 6.08 2.29
N THR A 96 11.41 6.84 1.55
CA THR A 96 10.57 6.33 0.46
C THR A 96 11.25 6.62 -0.87
N ARG A 97 11.39 5.59 -1.71
CA ARG A 97 12.06 5.68 -3.01
C ARG A 97 11.15 5.22 -4.14
N ILE A 98 11.29 5.84 -5.30
CA ILE A 98 10.87 5.24 -6.57
C ILE A 98 12.09 4.63 -7.24
N LEU A 99 12.00 3.35 -7.62
CA LEU A 99 12.95 2.67 -8.49
C LEU A 99 12.35 2.68 -9.89
N TRP A 100 13.03 3.34 -10.81
CA TRP A 100 12.55 3.54 -12.18
C TRP A 100 12.79 2.29 -13.01
N GLY A 101 11.73 1.79 -13.65
CA GLY A 101 11.78 0.67 -14.58
C GLY A 101 12.48 1.01 -15.89
N SER A 102 12.62 -0.01 -16.73
CA SER A 102 13.09 0.18 -18.10
C SER A 102 12.77 -1.03 -18.97
N ALA A 103 12.83 -0.84 -20.30
CA ALA A 103 12.71 -1.88 -21.31
C ALA A 103 13.62 -3.11 -21.13
N SER A 104 14.70 -2.97 -20.36
CA SER A 104 15.62 -4.08 -20.11
C SER A 104 15.15 -5.04 -19.01
N GLY A 105 14.06 -4.71 -18.31
CA GLY A 105 13.63 -5.42 -17.10
C GLY A 105 14.67 -5.36 -15.97
N SER A 106 15.72 -4.55 -16.13
CA SER A 106 16.86 -4.49 -15.22
C SER A 106 16.63 -3.36 -14.20
N TRP A 107 15.91 -3.71 -13.15
CA TRP A 107 15.68 -2.88 -11.97
C TRP A 107 16.95 -2.81 -11.14
N THR A 108 17.78 -1.80 -11.38
CA THR A 108 18.96 -1.57 -10.54
C THR A 108 18.73 -0.32 -9.71
N VAL A 109 19.04 -0.40 -8.41
CA VAL A 109 18.94 0.72 -7.44
C VAL A 109 19.63 2.02 -7.90
N PHE A 110 20.49 1.95 -8.92
CA PHE A 110 21.21 3.08 -9.50
C PHE A 110 20.32 4.09 -10.26
N ASN A 111 19.06 3.75 -10.57
CA ASN A 111 18.07 4.71 -11.06
C ASN A 111 16.90 4.82 -10.08
N SER A 112 17.12 5.51 -8.96
CA SER A 112 16.06 5.77 -7.97
C SER A 112 16.03 7.23 -7.52
N THR A 113 14.84 7.69 -7.17
CA THR A 113 14.60 9.01 -6.60
C THR A 113 14.03 8.87 -5.20
N VAL A 114 14.54 9.65 -4.25
CA VAL A 114 13.95 9.75 -2.91
C VAL A 114 12.79 10.75 -2.96
N ILE A 115 11.63 10.33 -2.47
CA ILE A 115 10.50 11.23 -2.27
C ILE A 115 10.75 12.02 -0.97
N GLY A 116 11.11 13.29 -1.14
CA GLY A 116 11.42 14.17 -0.02
C GLY A 116 10.19 14.77 0.66
N GLY A 117 10.37 15.26 1.88
CA GLY A 117 9.38 16.10 2.56
C GLY A 117 8.28 15.33 3.31
N LEU A 118 8.25 14.00 3.21
CA LEU A 118 7.34 13.20 4.04
C LEU A 118 7.59 13.51 5.53
N PRO A 119 6.52 13.62 6.35
CA PRO A 119 6.63 13.84 7.80
C PRO A 119 7.51 12.79 8.48
N GLU A 120 7.46 11.58 7.95
CA GLU A 120 8.34 10.46 8.27
C GLU A 120 9.03 10.04 7.00
N ALA A 121 10.36 9.94 7.05
CA ALA A 121 11.14 9.78 5.84
C ALA A 121 10.72 8.52 5.03
N ALA A 122 10.28 7.44 5.69
CA ALA A 122 9.73 6.23 5.06
C ALA A 122 8.22 6.06 5.28
N ALA A 123 7.50 5.73 4.21
CA ALA A 123 6.15 5.16 4.30
C ALA A 123 6.22 3.72 4.84
N HIS A 124 5.27 3.36 5.70
CA HIS A 124 5.14 2.00 6.24
C HIS A 124 4.17 1.15 5.41
N TRP A 125 3.34 1.80 4.61
CA TRP A 125 2.45 1.16 3.64
C TRP A 125 2.20 2.10 2.46
N LEU A 126 2.11 1.54 1.26
CA LEU A 126 1.88 2.26 0.00
C LEU A 126 0.81 1.56 -0.84
N ARG A 127 0.04 2.34 -1.60
CA ARG A 127 -0.82 1.85 -2.68
C ARG A 127 -0.88 2.86 -3.82
N ALA A 128 -0.74 2.37 -5.05
CA ALA A 128 -0.87 3.17 -6.25
C ALA A 128 -2.35 3.34 -6.62
N ARG A 129 -2.78 4.58 -6.88
CA ARG A 129 -4.11 4.92 -7.39
C ARG A 129 -4.13 6.36 -7.89
N ASP A 130 -4.89 6.65 -8.93
CA ASP A 130 -5.19 8.02 -9.37
C ASP A 130 -6.16 8.66 -8.35
N MET A 131 -5.65 9.57 -7.50
CA MET A 131 -6.39 10.15 -6.36
C MET A 131 -6.91 11.56 -6.63
N ASP A 132 -6.37 12.26 -7.63
CA ASP A 132 -6.86 13.58 -8.04
C ASP A 132 -7.58 13.60 -9.40
N GLY A 133 -7.67 12.45 -10.07
CA GLY A 133 -8.47 12.23 -11.27
C GLY A 133 -7.82 12.73 -12.55
N ASP A 134 -6.50 12.97 -12.55
CA ASP A 134 -5.76 13.46 -13.72
C ASP A 134 -5.31 12.35 -14.69
N GLY A 135 -5.43 11.09 -14.27
CA GLY A 135 -5.10 9.90 -15.03
C GLY A 135 -3.69 9.36 -14.78
N ASP A 136 -2.88 10.03 -13.97
CA ASP A 136 -1.57 9.57 -13.53
C ASP A 136 -1.69 8.80 -12.21
N LEU A 137 -0.79 7.84 -11.98
CA LEU A 137 -0.80 7.08 -10.73
C LEU A 137 -0.19 7.92 -9.59
N ASP A 138 -0.99 8.20 -8.57
CA ASP A 138 -0.53 8.72 -7.29
C ASP A 138 -0.19 7.59 -6.31
N LEU A 139 0.33 7.99 -5.14
CA LEU A 139 0.66 7.08 -4.05
C LEU A 139 -0.08 7.46 -2.77
N LEU A 140 -1.07 6.65 -2.39
CA LEU A 140 -1.64 6.67 -1.05
C LEU A 140 -0.63 6.06 -0.07
N TYR A 141 -0.30 6.77 1.00
CA TYR A 141 0.69 6.30 1.97
C TYR A 141 0.19 6.33 3.40
N ALA A 142 0.72 5.36 4.16
CA ALA A 142 0.57 5.29 5.60
C ALA A 142 1.91 5.52 6.30
N GLY A 143 1.97 6.56 7.13
CA GLY A 143 3.10 6.81 8.02
C GLY A 143 2.77 6.43 9.47
N ALA A 144 3.80 6.32 10.30
CA ALA A 144 3.67 6.14 11.75
C ALA A 144 3.00 7.33 12.48
N SER A 145 2.95 8.53 11.89
CA SER A 145 2.37 9.75 12.49
C SER A 145 1.45 10.53 11.56
N GLN A 146 1.58 10.35 10.25
CA GLN A 146 0.68 10.97 9.28
C GLN A 146 0.45 10.05 8.09
N ASN A 147 -0.79 9.99 7.64
CA ASN A 147 -1.16 9.43 6.35
C ASN A 147 -1.36 10.56 5.34
N GLY A 148 -1.31 10.23 4.06
CA GLY A 148 -1.58 11.21 3.02
C GLY A 148 -1.52 10.61 1.64
N VAL A 149 -1.55 11.49 0.66
CA VAL A 149 -1.36 11.17 -0.75
C VAL A 149 -0.10 11.89 -1.24
N LEU A 150 0.69 11.18 -2.02
CA LEU A 150 1.78 11.69 -2.82
C LEU A 150 1.26 11.83 -4.25
N ILE A 151 0.93 13.05 -4.65
CA ILE A 151 0.37 13.40 -5.96
C ILE A 151 1.49 13.44 -6.99
N ASN A 152 1.37 12.66 -8.05
CA ASN A 152 2.32 12.55 -9.14
C ASN A 152 1.90 13.44 -10.31
N ASP A 153 2.85 14.09 -10.97
CA ASP A 153 2.57 14.91 -12.17
C ASP A 153 2.71 14.15 -13.49
N GLY A 154 2.63 12.82 -13.44
CA GLY A 154 2.87 11.91 -14.56
C GLY A 154 4.31 11.84 -15.05
N SER A 155 5.23 12.62 -14.47
CA SER A 155 6.66 12.64 -14.81
C SER A 155 7.54 12.18 -13.64
N GLY A 156 6.93 11.59 -12.62
CA GLY A 156 7.60 11.10 -11.43
C GLY A 156 7.94 12.19 -10.40
N ASN A 157 7.36 13.38 -10.51
CA ASN A 157 7.51 14.41 -9.48
C ASN A 157 6.33 14.36 -8.52
N PHE A 158 6.63 14.04 -7.26
CA PHE A 158 5.60 13.88 -6.23
C PHE A 158 5.46 15.13 -5.35
N SER A 159 4.21 15.50 -5.07
CA SER A 159 3.84 16.54 -4.11
C SER A 159 2.96 15.99 -2.99
N LEU A 160 3.07 16.58 -1.80
CA LEU A 160 2.41 16.05 -0.60
C LEU A 160 1.03 16.66 -0.41
N SER A 161 0.02 15.80 -0.30
CA SER A 161 -1.31 16.14 0.14
C SER A 161 -1.65 15.39 1.44
N PRO A 162 -1.49 16.02 2.61
CA PRO A 162 -1.69 15.35 3.89
C PRO A 162 -3.18 15.13 4.18
N ILE A 163 -3.50 13.97 4.76
CA ILE A 163 -4.81 13.71 5.35
C ILE A 163 -4.80 14.26 6.78
N ALA A 164 -5.80 15.12 7.10
CA ALA A 164 -5.82 15.91 8.33
C ALA A 164 -5.91 15.06 9.61
N THR A 165 -6.52 13.88 9.53
CA THR A 165 -6.60 12.95 10.66
C THR A 165 -5.31 12.16 10.80
N THR A 166 -4.68 12.29 11.97
CA THR A 166 -3.44 11.59 12.31
C THR A 166 -3.63 10.08 12.27
N SER A 167 -2.64 9.36 11.75
CA SER A 167 -2.51 7.94 12.03
C SER A 167 -2.44 7.74 13.54
N SER A 168 -2.93 6.61 14.04
CA SER A 168 -2.77 6.28 15.45
C SER A 168 -1.41 5.64 15.67
N PRO A 169 -0.48 6.30 16.40
CA PRO A 169 0.84 5.73 16.64
C PRO A 169 0.69 4.37 17.31
N GLY A 170 1.31 3.34 16.73
CA GLY A 170 1.34 1.99 17.30
C GLY A 170 0.27 1.02 16.80
N LEU A 171 -0.47 1.33 15.72
CA LEU A 171 -1.16 0.29 14.95
C LEU A 171 -0.13 -0.44 14.07
N PRO A 172 0.08 -1.76 14.24
CA PRO A 172 0.90 -2.52 13.32
C PRO A 172 0.15 -2.60 11.99
N ASN A 173 0.74 -2.04 10.93
CA ASN A 173 0.26 -2.10 9.54
C ASN A 173 -1.01 -1.26 9.26
N PRO A 174 -0.90 0.07 9.13
CA PRO A 174 -2.02 0.90 8.69
C PRO A 174 -2.24 0.70 7.18
N ARG A 175 -3.10 -0.24 6.80
CA ARG A 175 -3.58 -0.31 5.42
C ARG A 175 -4.66 0.75 5.22
N LEU A 176 -4.57 1.46 4.12
CA LEU A 176 -5.60 2.38 3.67
C LEU A 176 -6.30 1.77 2.47
N ASP A 177 -7.55 2.17 2.25
CA ASP A 177 -8.18 2.00 0.94
C ASP A 177 -8.74 3.32 0.47
N ALA A 178 -9.08 3.40 -0.81
CA ALA A 178 -9.72 4.59 -1.37
C ALA A 178 -10.87 4.23 -2.29
N VAL A 179 -12.02 4.87 -2.16
CA VAL A 179 -13.24 4.62 -2.93
C VAL A 179 -14.08 5.89 -2.90
N ASP A 180 -14.81 6.18 -3.96
CA ASP A 180 -15.80 7.26 -4.00
C ASP A 180 -17.06 6.84 -3.20
N PHE A 181 -17.13 7.19 -1.91
CA PHE A 181 -18.24 6.75 -1.04
C PHE A 181 -19.48 7.64 -1.14
N ASP A 182 -19.33 8.89 -1.58
CA ASP A 182 -20.45 9.82 -1.74
C ASP A 182 -20.86 10.09 -3.20
N GLN A 183 -20.26 9.33 -4.13
CA GLN A 183 -20.54 9.31 -5.57
C GLN A 183 -20.34 10.68 -6.24
N ASP A 184 -19.38 11.47 -5.75
CA ASP A 184 -19.07 12.78 -6.32
C ASP A 184 -17.99 12.74 -7.42
N GLY A 185 -17.37 11.57 -7.62
CA GLY A 185 -16.34 11.29 -8.61
C GLY A 185 -14.92 11.40 -8.08
N ASP A 186 -14.73 11.82 -6.83
CA ASP A 186 -13.43 11.92 -6.18
C ASP A 186 -13.24 10.75 -5.20
N LEU A 187 -12.03 10.17 -5.16
CA LEU A 187 -11.77 9.04 -4.27
C LEU A 187 -11.60 9.52 -2.82
N ASP A 188 -12.46 9.03 -1.94
CA ASP A 188 -12.34 9.18 -0.50
C ASP A 188 -11.38 8.14 0.07
N VAL A 189 -10.79 8.42 1.22
CA VAL A 189 -9.84 7.50 1.86
C VAL A 189 -10.44 6.88 3.10
N VAL A 190 -10.45 5.55 3.18
CA VAL A 190 -10.80 4.82 4.40
C VAL A 190 -9.56 4.31 5.12
N HIS A 191 -9.55 4.49 6.44
CA HIS A 191 -8.46 3.99 7.28
C HIS A 191 -8.91 3.71 8.71
N LEU A 192 -8.06 3.00 9.46
CA LEU A 192 -8.29 2.73 10.87
C LEU A 192 -7.62 3.80 11.74
N VAL A 193 -8.38 4.40 12.65
CA VAL A 193 -7.84 5.26 13.72
C VAL A 193 -8.22 4.73 15.11
N ARG A 194 -7.40 5.06 16.09
CA ARG A 194 -7.55 4.68 17.50
C ARG A 194 -7.16 5.85 18.42
N PRO A 195 -7.98 6.91 18.49
CA PRO A 195 -7.72 8.07 19.35
C PRO A 195 -7.85 7.77 20.86
N GLY A 196 -8.19 6.53 21.26
CA GLY A 196 -8.38 6.14 22.65
C GLY A 196 -8.60 4.63 22.83
N PRO A 197 -9.48 4.19 23.75
CA PRO A 197 -9.74 2.76 23.97
C PRO A 197 -10.52 2.11 22.82
N GLN A 198 -11.15 2.92 21.96
CA GLN A 198 -11.97 2.48 20.84
C GLN A 198 -11.26 2.75 19.51
N SER A 199 -11.41 1.82 18.57
CA SER A 199 -10.99 1.97 17.18
C SER A 199 -12.16 2.37 16.29
N TYR A 200 -11.89 3.09 15.22
CA TYR A 200 -12.86 3.57 14.25
C TYR A 200 -12.33 3.27 12.85
N CYS A 201 -13.18 2.74 11.97
CA CYS A 201 -12.96 3.01 10.55
C CYS A 201 -13.38 4.45 10.31
N VAL A 202 -12.53 5.21 9.65
CA VAL A 202 -12.80 6.60 9.30
C VAL A 202 -12.73 6.72 7.80
N VAL A 203 -13.75 7.33 7.22
CA VAL A 203 -13.75 7.77 5.82
C VAL A 203 -13.41 9.25 5.81
N GLU A 204 -12.32 9.60 5.15
CA GLU A 204 -11.89 10.97 4.89
C GLU A 204 -12.41 11.36 3.52
N VAL A 205 -13.43 12.22 3.52
CA VAL A 205 -14.14 12.64 2.30
C VAL A 205 -13.33 13.68 1.54
N ASN A 206 -12.98 13.34 0.31
CA ASN A 206 -12.22 14.13 -0.63
C ASN A 206 -13.17 14.84 -1.60
N ASN A 207 -13.37 16.15 -1.46
CA ASN A 207 -14.22 16.90 -2.40
C ASN A 207 -13.37 17.47 -3.57
N GLY A 208 -12.44 16.67 -4.06
CA GLY A 208 -11.61 16.96 -5.22
C GLY A 208 -10.22 17.52 -4.94
N ASN A 209 -9.30 17.19 -5.86
CA ASN A 209 -7.86 17.50 -5.79
C ASN A 209 -7.24 17.13 -4.42
N THR A 210 -7.65 16.00 -3.85
CA THR A 210 -7.20 15.48 -2.55
C THR A 210 -7.42 16.43 -1.36
N GLN A 211 -8.49 17.23 -1.41
CA GLN A 211 -8.90 18.08 -0.30
C GLN A 211 -9.86 17.33 0.63
N PHE A 212 -9.31 16.75 1.68
CA PHE A 212 -10.07 16.04 2.70
C PHE A 212 -10.79 17.02 3.64
N THR A 213 -12.10 17.19 3.46
CA THR A 213 -12.88 18.25 4.15
C THR A 213 -13.72 17.74 5.32
N LYS A 214 -13.99 16.43 5.38
CA LYS A 214 -14.91 15.84 6.35
C LYS A 214 -14.47 14.41 6.68
N SER A 215 -14.55 14.04 7.94
CA SER A 215 -14.25 12.68 8.40
C SER A 215 -15.51 12.01 8.95
N TRP A 216 -15.89 10.85 8.43
CA TRP A 216 -16.98 10.03 8.95
C TRP A 216 -16.43 8.97 9.89
N TYR A 217 -16.71 9.12 11.18
CA TYR A 217 -16.27 8.17 12.19
C TYR A 217 -17.26 7.02 12.33
N LEU A 218 -16.83 5.83 11.92
CA LEU A 218 -17.62 4.60 12.00
C LEU A 218 -17.11 3.77 13.19
N PRO A 219 -17.80 3.81 14.34
CA PRO A 219 -17.31 3.19 15.56
C PRO A 219 -17.28 1.67 15.41
N LEU A 220 -16.11 1.07 15.60
CA LEU A 220 -16.00 -0.38 15.70
C LEU A 220 -16.46 -0.82 17.08
N ARG A 221 -17.25 -1.89 17.13
CA ARG A 221 -17.60 -2.52 18.40
C ARG A 221 -16.34 -3.18 18.95
N GLY A 222 -15.80 -2.64 20.03
CA GLY A 222 -14.71 -3.25 20.80
C GLY A 222 -15.19 -3.74 22.15
N SER A 223 -14.61 -4.83 22.66
CA SER A 223 -14.66 -5.11 24.09
C SER A 223 -13.76 -4.11 24.84
N PRO A 224 -14.22 -3.50 25.97
CA PRO A 224 -13.40 -2.58 26.78
C PRO A 224 -12.07 -3.15 27.27
N SER A 225 -11.91 -4.49 27.27
CA SER A 225 -10.75 -5.20 27.81
C SER A 225 -9.75 -5.70 26.77
N THR A 226 -10.12 -5.70 25.49
CA THR A 226 -9.24 -6.10 24.37
C THR A 226 -9.36 -5.04 23.29
N PRO A 227 -8.53 -3.99 23.31
CA PRO A 227 -8.48 -3.09 22.17
C PRO A 227 -8.24 -3.92 20.91
N ALA A 228 -8.92 -3.58 19.80
CA ALA A 228 -8.74 -4.25 18.53
C ALA A 228 -7.28 -4.08 18.07
N SER A 229 -6.41 -4.99 18.51
CA SER A 229 -5.02 -5.09 18.07
C SER A 229 -5.04 -5.77 16.71
N GLY A 230 -4.78 -5.00 15.64
CA GLY A 230 -4.65 -5.51 14.27
C GLY A 230 -5.93 -5.49 13.43
N GLY A 231 -6.79 -4.49 13.61
CA GLY A 231 -7.91 -4.29 12.71
C GLY A 231 -7.49 -3.63 11.39
N TYR A 232 -8.24 -3.92 10.32
CA TYR A 232 -8.14 -3.25 9.02
C TYR A 232 -9.55 -2.94 8.54
N CYS A 233 -9.72 -1.91 7.72
CA CYS A 233 -10.95 -1.64 7.00
C CYS A 233 -10.73 -2.08 5.55
N LEU A 234 -11.62 -2.92 5.03
CA LEU A 234 -11.64 -3.35 3.63
C LEU A 234 -12.89 -2.79 2.99
N VAL A 235 -12.80 -2.44 1.70
CA VAL A 235 -13.90 -1.89 0.94
C VAL A 235 -14.25 -2.81 -0.22
N ALA A 236 -15.54 -3.09 -0.39
CA ALA A 236 -16.12 -3.78 -1.54
C ALA A 236 -17.64 -3.70 -1.46
N ASP A 237 -18.33 -3.76 -2.60
CA ASP A 237 -19.75 -4.11 -2.68
C ASP A 237 -19.98 -5.54 -2.13
N LEU A 238 -20.54 -5.65 -0.91
CA LEU A 238 -20.72 -6.94 -0.22
C LEU A 238 -22.11 -7.52 -0.38
N ASP A 239 -23.11 -6.69 -0.71
CA ASP A 239 -24.50 -7.13 -0.83
C ASP A 239 -25.06 -7.09 -2.27
N GLY A 240 -24.29 -6.56 -3.21
CA GLY A 240 -24.53 -6.57 -4.64
C GLY A 240 -25.42 -5.42 -5.13
N ASP A 241 -25.54 -4.33 -4.38
CA ASP A 241 -26.33 -3.17 -4.77
C ASP A 241 -25.58 -2.16 -5.65
N GLY A 242 -24.25 -2.29 -5.71
CA GLY A 242 -23.37 -1.45 -6.51
C GLY A 242 -22.69 -0.33 -5.72
N ASP A 243 -22.98 -0.22 -4.43
CA ASP A 243 -22.32 0.69 -3.50
C ASP A 243 -21.27 -0.05 -2.67
N ASP A 244 -20.13 0.59 -2.48
CA ASP A 244 -19.01 -0.03 -1.77
C ASP A 244 -19.25 0.00 -0.24
N ASP A 245 -19.23 -1.17 0.39
CA ASP A 245 -19.39 -1.38 1.82
C ASP A 245 -18.04 -1.43 2.56
N ILE A 246 -18.06 -1.27 3.88
CA ILE A 246 -16.87 -1.40 4.72
C ILE A 246 -16.94 -2.66 5.60
N ALA A 247 -15.99 -3.59 5.39
CA ALA A 247 -15.71 -4.69 6.29
C ALA A 247 -14.54 -4.35 7.22
N ALA A 248 -14.81 -4.28 8.52
CA ALA A 248 -13.82 -3.97 9.54
C ALA A 248 -13.39 -5.22 10.32
N GLY A 249 -12.12 -5.59 10.19
CA GLY A 249 -11.48 -6.61 11.00
C GLY A 249 -11.32 -6.13 12.46
N GLY A 250 -11.81 -6.92 13.42
CA GLY A 250 -11.78 -6.55 14.83
C GLY A 250 -12.42 -7.60 15.73
N TYR A 251 -12.52 -7.30 17.04
CA TYR A 251 -13.22 -8.14 18.02
C TYR A 251 -14.39 -7.39 18.69
N PRO A 252 -15.66 -7.60 18.26
CA PRO A 252 -16.07 -8.35 17.06
C PRO A 252 -15.72 -7.65 15.74
N SER A 253 -15.66 -8.42 14.66
CA SER A 253 -15.59 -7.87 13.30
C SER A 253 -16.95 -7.26 12.95
N THR A 254 -16.95 -6.17 12.18
CA THR A 254 -18.15 -5.39 11.87
C THR A 254 -18.24 -5.20 10.36
N ILE A 255 -19.45 -5.26 9.82
CA ILE A 255 -19.76 -4.82 8.45
C ILE A 255 -20.60 -3.55 8.58
N LEU A 256 -20.27 -2.55 7.78
CA LEU A 256 -20.96 -1.28 7.67
C LEU A 256 -21.46 -1.21 6.23
N VAL A 257 -22.77 -1.36 6.06
CA VAL A 257 -23.42 -1.35 4.74
C VAL A 257 -23.66 0.10 4.32
N ASN A 258 -23.35 0.42 3.07
CA ASN A 258 -23.57 1.72 2.45
C ASN A 258 -24.77 1.65 1.49
N ASP A 259 -25.94 2.17 1.91
CA ASP A 259 -27.19 2.09 1.11
C ASP A 259 -27.51 3.39 0.33
N ASN A 260 -26.51 4.18 -0.11
CA ASN A 260 -26.71 5.56 -0.59
C ASN A 260 -27.21 5.69 -2.04
#